data_AF-A0A117STZ4-F1
#
_entry.id   AF-A0A117STZ4-F1
#
_cell.length_a   1.000
_cell.length_b   1.000
_cell.length_c   1.000
_cell.angle_alpha   90.00
_cell.angle_beta   90.00
_cell.angle_gamma   90.00
#
_symmetry.space_group_name_H-M   'P 1'
#
loop_
_entity.id
_entity.type
_entity.pdbx_description
1 polymer ?
#
loop_
_entity_poly.entity_id
_entity_poly.type
_entity_poly.pdbx_seq_one_letter_code
_entity_poly.pdbx_strand_id
1 'polypeptide(L)'
;MSSLRTQRRSWKCYLCGTDIVEGQRFTFTSRGPIHWECFRVEVAKAFNNRIPEDVEFLLELIDYFNEGIVRIKEGEYRVNGDLQGLLVERRRILEAEAAKLMKEVSNLAQSRYNVVI
;
A
#
# COMPACT_ATOMS: atom_id res chain seq x y z
N MET A 1 26.60 -20.34 12.71
CA MET A 1 26.63 -19.48 11.50
C MET A 1 25.53 -18.44 11.66
N SER A 2 25.92 -17.17 11.65
CA SER A 2 25.10 -16.03 12.07
C SER A 2 23.84 -15.89 11.21
N SER A 3 22.68 -15.92 11.86
CA SER A 3 21.37 -15.64 11.28
C SER A 3 21.26 -14.14 11.02
N LEU A 4 21.77 -13.67 9.88
CA LEU A 4 21.34 -12.40 9.32
C LEU A 4 19.92 -12.60 8.75
N ARG A 5 18.94 -12.80 9.62
CA ARG A 5 17.55 -12.50 9.28
C ARG A 5 17.54 -11.01 8.99
N THR A 6 17.43 -10.64 7.72
CA THR A 6 17.19 -9.26 7.29
C THR A 6 16.06 -8.71 8.15
N GLN A 7 16.38 -7.80 9.07
CA GLN A 7 15.42 -7.32 10.05
C GLN A 7 14.40 -6.49 9.29
N ARG A 8 13.22 -7.07 9.06
CA ARG A 8 12.12 -6.42 8.36
C ARG A 8 11.79 -5.13 9.08
N ARG A 9 11.64 -4.05 8.31
CA ARG A 9 11.18 -2.78 8.87
C ARG A 9 9.80 -2.97 9.49
N SER A 10 9.53 -2.23 10.56
CA SER A 10 8.22 -2.19 11.18
C SER A 10 7.79 -0.76 11.44
N TRP A 11 6.48 -0.57 11.39
CA TRP A 11 5.81 0.69 11.67
C TRP A 11 4.61 0.44 12.59
N LYS A 12 4.09 1.48 13.23
CA LYS A 12 2.83 1.41 13.99
C LYS A 12 1.68 1.94 13.15
N CYS A 13 0.63 1.14 12.95
CA CYS A 13 -0.57 1.63 12.29
C CYS A 13 -1.23 2.70 13.16
N TYR A 14 -1.45 3.91 12.63
CA TYR A 14 -2.06 4.98 13.40
C TYR A 14 -3.54 4.73 13.73
N LEU A 15 -4.23 3.84 12.99
CA LEU A 15 -5.65 3.55 13.22
C LEU A 15 -5.86 2.51 14.32
N CYS A 16 -5.20 1.35 14.21
CA CYS A 16 -5.43 0.22 15.11
C CYS A 16 -4.32 0.05 16.18
N GLY A 17 -3.21 0.78 16.08
CA GLY A 17 -2.09 0.70 17.02
C GLY A 17 -1.23 -0.57 16.92
N THR A 18 -1.61 -1.52 16.07
CA THR A 18 -0.84 -2.76 15.84
C THR A 18 0.32 -2.53 14.87
N ASP A 19 1.30 -3.45 14.89
CA ASP A 19 2.48 -3.34 14.03
C ASP A 19 2.14 -3.64 12.57
N ILE A 20 2.67 -2.80 11.69
CA ILE A 20 2.81 -3.06 10.27
C ILE A 20 4.23 -3.59 10.07
N VAL A 21 4.37 -4.83 9.62
CA VAL A 21 5.66 -5.45 9.30
C VAL A 21 5.88 -5.37 7.79
N GLU A 22 7.10 -5.05 7.38
CA GLU A 22 7.51 -5.06 5.98
C GLU A 22 7.16 -6.39 5.30
N GLY A 23 6.44 -6.30 4.17
CA GLY A 23 5.83 -7.45 3.49
C GLY A 23 4.33 -7.62 3.80
N GLN A 24 3.74 -6.83 4.70
CA GLN A 24 2.29 -6.66 4.78
C GLN A 24 1.83 -5.59 3.78
N ARG A 25 0.52 -5.56 3.49
CA ARG A 25 -0.10 -4.49 2.69
C ARG A 25 -0.36 -3.27 3.58
N PHE A 26 0.18 -2.13 3.18
CA PHE A 26 0.02 -0.88 3.90
C PHE A 26 0.25 0.31 2.98
N THR A 27 -0.15 1.49 3.42
CA THR A 27 0.13 2.76 2.73
C THR A 27 0.55 3.84 3.73
N PHE A 28 1.06 4.95 3.22
CA PHE A 28 1.36 6.14 4.00
C PHE A 28 0.35 7.25 3.72
N THR A 29 -0.14 7.86 4.79
CA THR A 29 -0.95 9.08 4.73
C THR A 29 -0.20 10.21 5.43
N SER A 30 -0.77 11.42 5.42
CA SER A 30 -0.26 12.54 6.23
C SER A 30 -0.23 12.24 7.73
N ARG A 31 -1.10 11.34 8.23
CA ARG A 31 -1.14 10.87 9.62
C ARG A 31 -0.09 9.80 9.93
N GLY A 32 0.61 9.30 8.91
CA GLY A 32 1.59 8.22 9.02
C GLY A 32 1.13 6.91 8.39
N PRO A 33 1.79 5.78 8.72
CA PRO A 33 1.55 4.48 8.12
C PRO A 33 0.25 3.83 8.64
N ILE A 34 -0.44 3.14 7.75
CA ILE A 34 -1.73 2.49 8.03
C ILE A 34 -1.83 1.16 7.26
N HIS A 35 -2.34 0.09 7.91
CA HIS A 35 -2.66 -1.15 7.21
C HIS A 35 -3.63 -0.87 6.07
N TRP A 36 -3.50 -1.59 4.97
CA TRP A 36 -4.37 -1.38 3.83
C TRP A 36 -5.86 -1.54 4.19
N GLU A 37 -6.20 -2.56 4.98
CA GLU A 37 -7.55 -2.81 5.46
C GLU A 37 -8.06 -1.70 6.39
N CYS A 38 -7.19 -1.16 7.25
CA CYS A 38 -7.51 -0.01 8.09
C CYS A 38 -7.78 1.24 7.26
N PHE A 39 -7.00 1.47 6.20
CA PHE A 39 -7.21 2.59 5.29
C PHE A 39 -8.56 2.48 4.59
N ARG A 40 -8.92 1.29 4.08
CA ARG A 40 -10.24 1.06 3.45
C ARG A 40 -11.41 1.35 4.41
N VAL A 41 -11.26 1.04 5.70
CA VAL A 41 -12.25 1.41 6.73
C VAL A 41 -12.40 2.93 6.87
N GLU A 42 -11.29 3.68 6.87
CA GLU A 42 -11.35 5.16 6.92
C GLU A 42 -12.01 5.73 5.66
N VAL A 43 -11.69 5.19 4.47
CA VAL A 43 -12.38 5.59 3.23
C VAL A 43 -13.87 5.30 3.31
N ALA A 44 -14.25 4.11 3.76
CA ALA A 44 -15.66 3.73 3.92
C ALA A 44 -16.38 4.72 4.86
N LYS A 45 -15.79 5.07 6.01
CA LYS A 45 -16.36 6.07 6.93
C LYS A 45 -16.53 7.43 6.26
N ALA A 46 -15.56 7.88 5.48
CA ALA A 46 -15.63 9.14 4.75
C ALA A 46 -16.80 9.17 3.75
N PHE A 47 -17.22 8.00 3.24
CA PHE A 47 -18.39 7.82 2.38
C PHE A 47 -19.63 7.27 3.12
N ASN A 48 -19.79 7.52 4.42
CA ASN A 48 -20.94 7.05 5.20
C ASN A 48 -21.18 5.53 5.07
N ASN A 49 -20.09 4.75 5.08
CA ASN A 49 -20.03 3.30 4.90
C ASN A 49 -20.50 2.76 3.54
N ARG A 50 -20.57 3.61 2.50
CA ARG A 50 -20.88 3.19 1.13
C ARG A 50 -19.94 3.86 0.12
N ILE A 51 -18.82 3.20 -0.16
CA ILE A 51 -17.84 3.66 -1.15
C ILE A 51 -18.49 3.63 -2.55
N PRO A 52 -18.42 4.73 -3.33
CA PRO A 52 -18.82 4.73 -4.74
C PRO A 52 -18.03 3.72 -5.57
N GLU A 53 -18.65 3.12 -6.57
CA GLU A 53 -18.06 2.01 -7.36
C GLU A 53 -16.76 2.37 -8.09
N ASP A 54 -16.64 3.59 -8.59
CA ASP A 54 -15.42 4.07 -9.26
C ASP A 54 -14.26 4.27 -8.28
N VAL A 55 -14.54 4.80 -7.08
CA VAL A 55 -13.56 4.90 -5.98
C VAL A 55 -13.16 3.50 -5.51
N GLU A 56 -14.12 2.59 -5.35
CA GLU A 56 -13.89 1.21 -4.94
C GLU A 56 -13.01 0.47 -5.95
N PHE A 57 -13.28 0.62 -7.25
CA PHE A 57 -12.45 0.01 -8.29
C PHE A 57 -11.00 0.52 -8.26
N LEU A 58 -10.78 1.82 -8.03
CA LEU A 58 -9.43 2.36 -7.87
C LEU A 58 -8.73 1.80 -6.63
N LEU A 59 -9.45 1.63 -5.51
CA LEU A 59 -8.91 0.99 -4.31
C LEU A 59 -8.54 -0.47 -4.59
N GLU A 60 -9.40 -1.24 -5.26
CA GLU A 60 -9.09 -2.63 -5.65
C GLU A 60 -7.85 -2.73 -6.55
N LEU A 61 -7.70 -1.80 -7.51
CA LEU A 61 -6.52 -1.75 -8.37
C LEU A 61 -5.23 -1.45 -7.58
N ILE A 62 -5.31 -0.56 -6.59
CA ILE A 62 -4.18 -0.27 -5.70
C ILE A 62 -3.85 -1.49 -4.84
N ASP A 63 -4.86 -2.20 -4.33
CA ASP A 63 -4.66 -3.43 -3.56
C ASP A 63 -3.92 -4.49 -4.39
N TYR A 64 -4.35 -4.68 -5.64
CA TYR A 64 -3.67 -5.56 -6.59
C TYR A 64 -2.20 -5.19 -6.79
N PHE A 65 -1.88 -3.90 -6.92
CA PHE A 65 -0.48 -3.45 -7.02
C PHE A 65 0.29 -3.66 -5.72
N ASN A 66 -0.33 -3.42 -4.56
CA ASN A 66 0.27 -3.67 -3.25
C ASN A 66 0.59 -5.16 -3.04
N GLU A 67 -0.29 -6.06 -3.47
CA GLU A 67 0.00 -7.50 -3.47
C GLU A 67 1.20 -7.83 -4.36
N GLY A 68 1.27 -7.24 -5.56
CA GLY A 68 2.42 -7.36 -6.45
C GLY A 68 3.73 -6.89 -5.82
N ILE A 69 3.72 -5.71 -5.20
CA ILE A 69 4.86 -5.12 -4.48
C ILE A 69 5.36 -6.07 -3.38
N VAL A 70 4.44 -6.58 -2.56
CA VAL A 70 4.77 -7.55 -1.50
C VAL A 70 5.44 -8.80 -2.08
N ARG A 71 4.86 -9.39 -3.12
CA ARG A 71 5.42 -10.60 -3.76
C ARG A 71 6.79 -10.36 -4.36
N ILE A 72 7.00 -9.24 -5.03
CA ILE A 72 8.31 -8.88 -5.61
C ILE A 72 9.34 -8.71 -4.50
N LYS A 73 8.97 -8.04 -3.40
CA LYS A 73 9.85 -7.82 -2.25
C LYS A 73 10.25 -9.13 -1.56
N GLU A 74 9.33 -10.07 -1.41
CA GLU A 74 9.66 -11.44 -0.98
C GLU A 74 10.61 -12.13 -1.96
N GLY A 75 10.43 -11.92 -3.27
CA GLY A 75 11.35 -12.37 -4.30
C GLY A 75 12.76 -11.80 -4.15
N GLU A 76 12.90 -10.49 -3.87
CA GLU A 76 14.18 -9.80 -3.64
C GLU A 76 14.99 -10.44 -2.51
N TYR A 77 14.36 -11.00 -1.48
CA TYR A 77 15.05 -11.71 -0.40
C TYR A 77 15.45 -13.15 -0.76
N ARG A 78 14.88 -13.72 -1.84
CA ARG A 78 15.10 -15.12 -2.25
C ARG A 78 16.15 -15.27 -3.35
N VAL A 79 16.39 -14.23 -4.13
CA VAL A 79 17.31 -14.25 -5.28
C VAL A 79 18.48 -13.29 -5.05
N ASN A 80 19.57 -13.48 -5.81
CA ASN A 80 20.77 -12.64 -5.75
C ASN A 80 21.21 -12.24 -7.17
N GLY A 81 22.11 -11.25 -7.27
CA GLY A 81 22.71 -10.81 -8.53
C GLY A 81 21.73 -10.02 -9.41
N ASP A 82 21.89 -10.13 -10.73
CA ASP A 82 21.15 -9.31 -11.71
C ASP A 82 19.62 -9.43 -11.60
N LEU A 83 19.12 -10.63 -11.27
CA LEU A 83 17.68 -10.83 -11.07
C LEU A 83 17.15 -10.05 -9.86
N GLN A 84 17.93 -9.94 -8.78
CA GLN A 84 17.54 -9.14 -7.62
C GLN A 84 17.44 -7.65 -8.01
N GLY A 85 18.42 -7.14 -8.76
CA GLY A 85 18.39 -5.78 -9.28
C GLY A 85 17.18 -5.51 -10.18
N LEU A 86 16.85 -6.45 -11.06
CA LEU A 86 15.65 -6.36 -11.90
C LEU A 86 14.35 -6.32 -11.06
N LEU A 87 14.24 -7.15 -10.02
CA LEU A 87 13.07 -7.15 -9.13
C LEU A 87 12.92 -5.82 -8.39
N VAL A 88 14.01 -5.26 -7.86
CA VAL A 88 14.02 -3.94 -7.21
C VAL A 88 13.48 -2.87 -8.15
N GLU A 89 13.90 -2.88 -9.41
CA GLU A 89 13.43 -1.91 -10.41
C GLU A 89 11.95 -2.10 -10.73
N ARG A 90 11.48 -3.34 -10.91
CA ARG A 90 10.06 -3.61 -11.14
C ARG A 90 9.19 -3.22 -9.95
N ARG A 91 9.65 -3.45 -8.72
CA ARG A 91 8.95 -3.00 -7.51
C ARG A 91 8.80 -1.48 -7.49
N ARG A 92 9.87 -0.72 -7.78
CA ARG A 92 9.81 0.75 -7.80
C ARG A 92 8.80 1.30 -8.80
N ILE A 93 8.68 0.67 -9.97
CA ILE A 93 7.67 1.04 -10.97
C ILE A 93 6.27 0.82 -10.39
N LEU A 94 6.00 -0.35 -9.79
CA LEU A 94 4.69 -0.63 -9.17
C LEU A 94 4.40 0.33 -8.01
N GLU A 95 5.39 0.63 -7.15
CA GLU A 95 5.26 1.61 -6.06
C GLU A 95 4.89 2.99 -6.59
N ALA A 96 5.50 3.43 -7.70
CA ALA A 96 5.20 4.71 -8.33
C ALA A 96 3.78 4.73 -8.92
N GLU A 97 3.34 3.65 -9.59
CA GLU A 97 1.98 3.56 -10.13
C GLU A 97 0.92 3.48 -9.03
N ALA A 98 1.16 2.74 -7.95
CA ALA A 98 0.28 2.71 -6.78
C ALA A 98 0.14 4.10 -6.14
N ALA A 99 1.23 4.87 -6.04
CA ALA A 99 1.20 6.24 -5.53
C ALA A 99 0.40 7.19 -6.43
N LYS A 100 0.50 7.04 -7.76
CA LYS A 100 -0.33 7.81 -8.71
C LYS A 100 -1.81 7.49 -8.53
N LEU A 101 -2.17 6.20 -8.45
CA LEU A 101 -3.55 5.76 -8.24
C LEU A 101 -4.12 6.28 -6.90
N MET A 102 -3.33 6.27 -5.83
CA MET A 102 -3.73 6.87 -4.55
C MET A 102 -4.09 8.35 -4.71
N LYS A 103 -3.31 9.10 -5.50
CA LYS A 103 -3.64 10.50 -5.81
C LYS A 103 -4.93 10.63 -6.61
N GLU A 104 -5.18 9.73 -7.57
CA GLU A 104 -6.43 9.71 -8.32
C GLU A 104 -7.65 9.40 -7.45
N VAL A 105 -7.52 8.52 -6.46
CA VAL A 105 -8.57 8.28 -5.45
C VAL A 105 -8.91 9.57 -4.71
N SER A 106 -7.91 10.28 -4.18
CA SER A 106 -8.14 11.56 -3.49
C SER A 106 -8.74 12.63 -4.42
N ASN A 107 -8.27 12.74 -5.66
CA ASN A 107 -8.79 13.70 -6.64
C ASN A 107 -10.26 13.39 -6.99
N LEU A 108 -10.59 12.12 -7.24
CA LEU A 108 -11.95 11.69 -7.59
C LEU A 108 -12.91 11.91 -6.41
N ALA A 109 -12.51 11.52 -5.21
CA ALA A 109 -13.27 11.75 -3.99
C ALA A 109 -13.60 13.23 -3.78
N GLN A 110 -12.60 14.11 -3.93
CA GLN A 110 -12.79 15.55 -3.74
C GLN A 110 -13.62 16.18 -4.86
N SER A 111 -13.28 15.92 -6.12
CA SER A 111 -13.89 16.61 -7.26
C SER A 111 -15.32 16.17 -7.55
N ARG A 112 -15.65 14.89 -7.34
CA ARG A 112 -16.95 14.32 -7.68
C ARG A 112 -17.88 14.16 -6.50
N TYR A 113 -17.32 13.87 -5.32
CA TYR A 113 -18.10 13.56 -4.13
C TYR A 113 -17.95 14.58 -3.01
N ASN A 114 -17.04 15.57 -3.15
CA ASN A 114 -16.70 16.55 -2.12
C ASN A 114 -16.27 15.89 -0.79
N VAL A 115 -15.55 14.76 -0.89
CA VAL A 115 -15.02 13.99 0.25
C VAL A 115 -13.49 14.09 0.25
N VAL A 116 -12.91 14.33 1.43
CA VAL A 116 -11.45 14.31 1.64
C VAL A 116 -11.07 12.98 2.28
N ILE A 117 -10.09 12.29 1.70
CA ILE A 117 -9.53 11.01 2.14
C ILE A 117 -8.07 11.19 2.55
#